data_AF-A0A0D1ZT48-F1
#
_entry.id   AF-A0A0D1ZT48-F1
#
_cell.length_a   1.000
_cell.length_b   1.000
_cell.length_c   1.000
_cell.angle_alpha   90.00
_cell.angle_beta   90.00
_cell.angle_gamma   90.00
#
_symmetry.space_group_name_H-M   'P 1'
#
loop_
_entity.id
_entity.type
_entity.pdbx_description
1 polymer ?
#
loop_
_entity_poly.entity_id
_entity_poly.type
_entity_poly.pdbx_seq_one_letter_code
_entity_poly.pdbx_strand_id
1 'polypeptide(L)'
;MQITSNEARYGGWVCAGLSLAILIVRIVTARIRQGAFEISTVLCIIAMAMIGGRLAANQYILSYGTANDALHSKSHYFDSHNIDRIKTGSVLALIVRLLDTTFYWLQISLLLLFYSRIFEVRPRWITISIRTCWLAIALSYVAVVLATFLECRPFRLYWQIKPDPGRCVRAYIQVLTQAISNIVLDLMLLAISSPLVLVRNRSLSEKFRLGLLYCLGFFCIVVTGVRIGYIFAEASYQPVRSFWASVQILVSTFVANVPTIYGCIKLIRRRRSEQTARRGSRPEIWLQVQASNESNTSSVVPLFNRRSDGSFEKGWLRFIS
;
A
#
# COMPACT_ATOMS: atom_id res chain seq x y z
N MET A 1 22.31 19.77 -1.37
CA MET A 1 21.86 19.75 -2.79
C MET A 1 20.50 20.41 -2.81
N GLN A 2 20.38 21.59 -3.42
CA GLN A 2 19.13 22.33 -3.40
C GLN A 2 18.12 21.65 -4.31
N ILE A 3 17.03 21.13 -3.75
CA ILE A 3 15.93 20.53 -4.51
C ILE A 3 15.08 21.65 -5.08
N THR A 4 14.97 21.70 -6.40
CA THR A 4 14.16 22.67 -7.13
C THR A 4 12.68 22.31 -7.07
N SER A 5 11.80 23.31 -7.30
CA SER A 5 10.35 23.07 -7.35
C SER A 5 9.95 22.08 -8.44
N ASN A 6 10.66 22.04 -9.56
CA ASN A 6 10.41 21.09 -10.65
C ASN A 6 10.79 19.67 -10.26
N GLU A 7 11.96 19.46 -9.66
CA GLU A 7 12.36 18.14 -9.13
C GLU A 7 11.39 17.63 -8.07
N ALA A 8 10.92 18.52 -7.18
CA ALA A 8 9.91 18.18 -6.19
C ALA A 8 8.56 17.78 -6.83
N ARG A 9 8.15 18.43 -7.93
CA ARG A 9 6.95 18.07 -8.69
C ARG A 9 7.08 16.71 -9.37
N TYR A 10 8.14 16.50 -10.14
CA TYR A 10 8.37 15.24 -10.85
C TYR A 10 8.54 14.07 -9.88
N GLY A 11 9.36 14.23 -8.84
CA GLY A 11 9.51 13.24 -7.78
C GLY A 11 8.17 12.96 -7.09
N GLY A 12 7.34 13.98 -6.90
CA GLY A 12 6.00 13.84 -6.38
C GLY A 12 5.07 13.01 -7.24
N TRP A 13 5.05 13.23 -8.56
CA TRP A 13 4.26 12.46 -9.52
C TRP A 13 4.70 11.00 -9.57
N VAL A 14 6.00 10.73 -9.65
CA VAL A 14 6.55 9.38 -9.68
C VAL A 14 6.19 8.62 -8.40
N CYS A 15 6.45 9.21 -7.23
CA CYS A 15 6.15 8.57 -5.95
C CYS A 15 4.65 8.32 -5.77
N ALA A 16 3.80 9.28 -6.16
CA ALA A 16 2.35 9.13 -6.09
C ALA A 16 1.85 8.03 -7.04
N GLY A 17 2.32 8.00 -8.28
CA GLY A 17 1.96 6.98 -9.27
C GLY A 17 2.32 5.56 -8.81
N LEU A 18 3.55 5.38 -8.33
CA LEU A 18 3.99 4.08 -7.77
C LEU A 18 3.17 3.68 -6.54
N SER A 19 2.86 4.62 -5.64
CA SER A 19 2.06 4.36 -4.45
C SER A 19 0.62 3.97 -4.80
N LEU A 20 0.00 4.68 -5.75
CA LEU A 20 -1.33 4.34 -6.26
C LEU A 20 -1.34 2.95 -6.90
N ALA A 21 -0.33 2.61 -7.71
CA ALA A 21 -0.21 1.28 -8.30
C ALA A 21 -0.15 0.18 -7.22
N ILE A 22 0.64 0.37 -6.15
CA ILE A 22 0.72 -0.58 -5.03
C ILE A 22 -0.65 -0.73 -4.34
N LEU A 23 -1.35 0.36 -4.07
CA LEU A 23 -2.67 0.33 -3.42
C LEU A 23 -3.73 -0.34 -4.30
N ILE A 24 -3.71 -0.09 -5.62
CA ILE A 24 -4.59 -0.77 -6.59
C ILE A 24 -4.32 -2.27 -6.60
N VAL A 25 -3.05 -2.69 -6.72
CA VAL A 25 -2.66 -4.10 -6.67
C VAL A 25 -3.14 -4.76 -5.38
N ARG A 26 -3.02 -4.07 -4.24
CA ARG A 26 -3.54 -4.56 -2.96
C ARG A 26 -5.05 -4.76 -2.97
N ILE A 27 -5.82 -3.79 -3.47
CA ILE A 27 -7.28 -3.91 -3.54
C ILE A 27 -7.66 -5.08 -4.45
N VAL A 28 -7.07 -5.16 -5.65
CA VAL A 28 -7.36 -6.24 -6.62
C VAL A 28 -7.05 -7.61 -6.02
N THR A 29 -5.87 -7.76 -5.40
CA THR A 29 -5.48 -9.03 -4.76
C THR A 29 -6.38 -9.40 -3.57
N ALA A 30 -6.83 -8.43 -2.78
CA ALA A 30 -7.78 -8.66 -1.70
C ALA A 30 -9.16 -9.09 -2.23
N ARG A 31 -9.66 -8.44 -3.29
CA ARG A 31 -10.93 -8.77 -3.95
C ARG A 31 -10.96 -10.20 -4.48
N ILE A 32 -9.90 -10.61 -5.18
CA ILE A 32 -9.76 -11.98 -5.70
C ILE A 32 -9.77 -13.01 -4.56
N ARG A 33 -9.25 -12.66 -3.38
CA ARG A 33 -9.15 -13.59 -2.24
C ARG A 33 -10.49 -13.77 -1.50
N GLN A 34 -11.18 -12.68 -1.19
CA GLN A 34 -12.24 -12.67 -0.17
C GLN A 34 -13.63 -12.25 -0.68
N GLY A 35 -13.76 -11.73 -1.90
CA GLY A 35 -15.04 -11.33 -2.49
C GLY A 35 -15.73 -10.10 -1.85
N ALA A 36 -15.47 -9.80 -0.57
CA ALA A 36 -16.15 -8.74 0.19
C ALA A 36 -15.31 -7.47 0.43
N PHE A 37 -15.99 -6.35 0.71
CA PHE A 37 -15.38 -5.10 1.17
C PHE A 37 -14.95 -5.22 2.64
N GLU A 38 -13.67 -5.48 2.87
CA GLU A 38 -13.11 -5.38 4.22
C GLU A 38 -12.76 -3.93 4.57
N ILE A 39 -12.70 -3.62 5.88
CA ILE A 39 -12.21 -2.33 6.43
C ILE A 39 -10.87 -1.94 5.79
N SER A 40 -9.99 -2.92 5.54
CA SER A 40 -8.69 -2.73 4.88
C SER A 40 -8.79 -2.11 3.47
N THR A 41 -9.87 -2.38 2.75
CA THR A 41 -10.15 -1.86 1.39
C THR A 41 -10.65 -0.42 1.48
N VAL A 42 -11.53 -0.12 2.43
CA VAL A 42 -12.00 1.25 2.68
C VAL A 42 -10.83 2.16 3.03
N LEU A 43 -9.95 1.71 3.92
CA LEU A 43 -8.74 2.47 4.29
C LEU A 43 -7.80 2.70 3.09
N CYS A 44 -7.67 1.73 2.16
CA CYS A 44 -6.95 1.96 0.91
C CYS A 44 -7.61 3.02 0.04
N ILE A 45 -8.94 3.01 -0.10
CA ILE A 45 -9.67 3.99 -0.91
C ILE A 45 -9.48 5.40 -0.34
N ILE A 46 -9.59 5.54 0.98
CA ILE A 46 -9.30 6.81 1.66
C ILE A 46 -7.85 7.22 1.43
N ALA A 47 -6.89 6.30 1.55
CA ALA A 47 -5.48 6.60 1.30
C ALA A 47 -5.20 7.07 -0.14
N MET A 48 -5.87 6.48 -1.14
CA MET A 48 -5.81 6.93 -2.54
C MET A 48 -6.38 8.35 -2.69
N ALA A 49 -7.51 8.65 -2.04
CA ALA A 49 -8.09 9.99 -2.04
C ALA A 49 -7.15 11.02 -1.40
N MET A 50 -6.48 10.68 -0.29
CA MET A 50 -5.48 11.55 0.35
C MET A 50 -4.30 11.83 -0.59
N ILE A 51 -3.75 10.82 -1.28
CA ILE A 51 -2.68 11.01 -2.27
C ILE A 51 -3.16 11.93 -3.40
N GLY A 52 -4.37 11.71 -3.93
CA GLY A 52 -4.94 12.52 -5.01
C GLY A 52 -5.09 13.98 -4.62
N GLY A 53 -5.71 14.25 -3.47
CA GLY A 53 -5.87 15.61 -2.95
C GLY A 53 -4.53 16.30 -2.70
N ARG A 54 -3.56 15.54 -2.15
CA ARG A 54 -2.19 16.04 -1.94
C ARG A 54 -1.54 16.41 -3.27
N LEU A 55 -1.63 15.54 -4.28
CA LEU A 55 -1.02 15.75 -5.59
C LEU A 55 -1.52 17.05 -6.24
N ALA A 56 -2.84 17.25 -6.21
CA ALA A 56 -3.49 18.45 -6.72
C ALA A 56 -3.01 19.71 -5.98
N ALA A 57 -3.10 19.73 -4.65
CA ALA A 57 -2.69 20.88 -3.85
C ALA A 57 -1.19 21.21 -4.01
N ASN A 58 -0.34 20.20 -4.10
CA ASN A 58 1.12 20.39 -4.19
C ASN A 58 1.55 21.03 -5.52
N GLN A 59 0.76 20.92 -6.61
CA GLN A 59 1.02 21.66 -7.85
C GLN A 59 1.02 23.17 -7.62
N TYR A 60 0.00 23.64 -6.91
CA TYR A 60 -0.20 25.06 -6.60
C TYR A 60 0.81 25.53 -5.56
N ILE A 61 1.04 24.76 -4.49
CA ILE A 61 2.01 25.12 -3.44
C ILE A 61 3.42 25.32 -4.02
N LEU A 62 3.88 24.40 -4.89
CA LEU A 62 5.20 24.50 -5.51
C LEU A 62 5.29 25.61 -6.57
N SER A 63 4.14 26.16 -7.01
CA SER A 63 4.09 27.31 -7.92
C SER A 63 4.01 28.64 -7.20
N TYR A 64 3.22 28.71 -6.13
CA TYR A 64 2.90 29.94 -5.42
C TYR A 64 3.88 30.23 -4.28
N GLY A 65 4.52 29.19 -3.74
CA GLY A 65 5.35 29.30 -2.54
C GLY A 65 4.53 29.46 -1.27
N THR A 66 5.22 29.46 -0.14
CA THR A 66 4.64 29.67 1.19
C THR A 66 5.28 30.88 1.87
N ALA A 67 4.66 31.36 2.96
CA ALA A 67 5.23 32.44 3.76
C ALA A 67 6.63 32.09 4.30
N ASN A 68 6.89 30.80 4.60
CA ASN A 68 8.23 30.35 4.98
C ASN A 68 9.24 30.57 3.86
N ASP A 69 8.86 30.24 2.62
CA ASP A 69 9.75 30.37 1.47
C ASP A 69 10.04 31.85 1.18
N ALA A 70 9.04 32.72 1.30
CA ALA A 70 9.22 34.16 1.12
C ALA A 70 10.15 34.81 2.17
N LEU A 71 10.17 34.27 3.41
CA LEU A 71 10.93 34.84 4.53
C LEU A 71 12.32 34.20 4.74
N HIS A 72 12.48 32.94 4.39
CA HIS A 72 13.65 32.14 4.78
C HIS A 72 14.28 31.35 3.65
N SER A 73 13.70 31.33 2.44
CA SER A 73 14.34 30.68 1.30
C SER A 73 15.60 31.45 0.90
N LYS A 74 16.68 30.70 0.62
CA LYS A 74 17.91 31.25 0.04
C LYS A 74 17.73 31.71 -1.42
N SER A 75 16.64 31.31 -2.06
CA SER A 75 16.32 31.66 -3.44
C SER A 75 15.29 32.79 -3.42
N HIS A 76 15.69 33.99 -3.87
CA HIS A 76 14.83 35.17 -4.11
C HIS A 76 13.77 34.94 -5.22
N TYR A 77 13.47 33.69 -5.57
CA TYR A 77 12.57 33.30 -6.67
C TYR A 77 11.10 33.63 -6.40
N PHE A 78 10.70 33.71 -5.13
CA PHE A 78 9.34 34.09 -4.76
C PHE A 78 9.28 35.60 -4.56
N ASP A 79 8.92 36.31 -5.63
CA ASP A 79 8.71 37.75 -5.58
C ASP A 79 7.55 38.07 -4.62
N SER A 80 7.86 38.80 -3.55
CA SER A 80 6.92 39.20 -2.50
C SER A 80 5.78 40.10 -2.99
N HIS A 81 5.81 40.52 -4.25
CA HIS A 81 4.79 41.36 -4.89
C HIS A 81 3.41 40.69 -5.00
N ASN A 82 3.31 39.35 -4.99
CA ASN A 82 2.04 38.62 -5.09
C ASN A 82 1.62 37.97 -3.76
N ILE A 83 1.33 38.80 -2.75
CA ILE A 83 0.97 38.37 -1.38
C ILE A 83 -0.22 37.37 -1.37
N ASP A 84 -1.20 37.54 -2.26
CA ASP A 84 -2.37 36.65 -2.33
C ASP A 84 -2.02 35.22 -2.73
N ARG A 85 -1.03 35.05 -3.62
CA ARG A 85 -0.54 33.72 -4.02
C ARG A 85 0.17 33.04 -2.86
N ILE A 86 1.02 33.76 -2.14
CA ILE A 86 1.73 33.25 -0.96
C ILE A 86 0.75 32.87 0.15
N LYS A 87 -0.31 33.67 0.35
CA LYS A 87 -1.38 33.35 1.31
C LYS A 87 -2.09 32.05 0.94
N THR A 88 -2.48 31.93 -0.32
CA THR A 88 -3.12 30.71 -0.83
C THR A 88 -2.22 29.49 -0.69
N GLY A 89 -0.94 29.61 -1.06
CA GLY A 89 0.05 28.53 -0.91
C GLY A 89 0.28 28.13 0.54
N SER A 90 0.30 29.08 1.47
CA SER A 90 0.45 28.82 2.91
C SER A 90 -0.76 28.09 3.50
N VAL A 91 -1.99 28.46 3.09
CA VAL A 91 -3.21 27.75 3.50
C VAL A 91 -3.24 26.33 2.92
N LEU A 92 -2.90 26.17 1.63
CA LEU A 92 -2.79 24.86 1.00
C LEU A 92 -1.71 23.99 1.66
N ALA A 93 -0.61 24.58 2.13
CA ALA A 93 0.42 23.84 2.86
C ALA A 93 -0.11 23.23 4.18
N LEU A 94 -1.02 23.90 4.89
CA LEU A 94 -1.68 23.32 6.06
C LEU A 94 -2.57 22.13 5.69
N ILE A 95 -3.34 22.26 4.60
CA ILE A 95 -4.17 21.17 4.08
C ILE A 95 -3.29 19.98 3.69
N VAL A 96 -2.19 20.22 2.96
CA VAL A 96 -1.26 19.14 2.57
C VAL A 96 -0.62 18.47 3.78
N ARG A 97 -0.25 19.21 4.83
CA ARG A 97 0.25 18.60 6.08
C ARG A 97 -0.79 17.68 6.73
N LEU A 98 -2.07 18.07 6.72
CA LEU A 98 -3.15 17.22 7.22
C LEU A 98 -3.34 15.97 6.35
N LEU A 99 -3.30 16.11 5.02
CA LEU A 99 -3.43 14.98 4.09
C LEU A 99 -2.26 13.99 4.24
N ASP A 100 -1.03 14.48 4.32
CA ASP A 100 0.18 13.67 4.54
C ASP A 100 0.10 12.94 5.89
N THR A 101 -0.28 13.64 6.96
CA THR A 101 -0.47 13.05 8.29
C THR A 101 -1.54 11.97 8.25
N THR A 102 -2.72 12.26 7.70
CA THR A 102 -3.79 11.26 7.58
C THR A 102 -3.32 10.03 6.80
N PHE A 103 -2.59 10.24 5.71
CA PHE A 103 -2.04 9.17 4.90
C PHE A 103 -1.10 8.25 5.67
N TYR A 104 -0.10 8.80 6.40
CA TYR A 104 0.85 7.97 7.13
C TYR A 104 0.17 7.13 8.22
N TRP A 105 -0.79 7.71 8.95
CA TRP A 105 -1.55 7.00 9.99
C TRP A 105 -2.45 5.91 9.41
N LEU A 106 -2.98 6.11 8.19
CA LEU A 106 -3.68 5.05 7.46
C LEU A 106 -2.73 3.88 7.12
N GLN A 107 -1.50 4.14 6.66
CA GLN A 107 -0.53 3.08 6.36
C GLN A 107 -0.14 2.29 7.62
N ILE A 108 0.11 2.97 8.73
CA ILE A 108 0.39 2.34 10.04
C ILE A 108 -0.81 1.50 10.48
N SER A 109 -2.03 2.01 10.34
CA SER A 109 -3.27 1.30 10.67
C SER A 109 -3.47 0.06 9.80
N LEU A 110 -3.18 0.14 8.49
CA LEU A 110 -3.23 -1.00 7.57
C LEU A 110 -2.25 -2.10 7.97
N LEU A 111 -1.05 -1.73 8.39
CA LEU A 111 -0.02 -2.66 8.85
C LEU A 111 -0.40 -3.29 10.20
N LEU A 112 -0.96 -2.52 11.14
CA LEU A 112 -1.47 -3.04 12.41
C LEU A 112 -2.66 -3.99 12.22
N LEU A 113 -3.56 -3.70 11.28
CA LEU A 113 -4.65 -4.62 10.90
C LEU A 113 -4.10 -5.94 10.35
N PHE A 114 -3.04 -5.88 9.53
CA PHE A 114 -2.37 -7.08 9.03
C PHE A 114 -1.78 -7.92 10.17
N TYR A 115 -1.06 -7.29 11.11
CA TYR A 115 -0.55 -7.99 12.29
C TYR A 115 -1.67 -8.58 13.14
N SER A 116 -2.76 -7.84 13.34
CA SER A 116 -3.90 -8.31 14.13
C SER A 116 -4.53 -9.59 13.59
N ARG A 117 -4.52 -9.80 12.26
CA ARG A 117 -5.03 -11.02 11.61
C ARG A 117 -4.05 -12.18 11.66
N ILE A 118 -2.74 -11.91 11.70
CA ILE A 118 -1.75 -12.99 11.83
C ILE A 118 -1.83 -13.64 13.21
N PHE A 119 -2.17 -12.86 14.23
CA PHE A 119 -2.24 -13.30 15.62
C PHE A 119 -3.67 -13.66 16.07
N GLU A 120 -4.41 -14.45 15.29
CA GLU A 120 -5.76 -14.87 15.68
C GLU A 120 -5.76 -15.69 16.99
N VAL A 121 -4.77 -16.57 17.19
CA VAL A 121 -4.52 -17.25 18.46
C VAL A 121 -3.30 -16.62 19.11
N ARG A 122 -3.52 -15.72 20.08
CA ARG A 122 -2.46 -14.87 20.64
C ARG A 122 -2.40 -14.86 22.16
N PRO A 123 -1.19 -14.87 22.74
CA PRO A 123 -1.01 -14.66 24.17
C PRO A 123 -1.52 -13.27 24.57
N ARG A 124 -2.00 -13.15 25.82
CA ARG A 124 -2.65 -11.93 26.35
C ARG A 124 -1.84 -10.66 26.09
N TRP A 125 -0.52 -10.74 26.20
CA TRP A 125 0.36 -9.58 26.00
C TRP A 125 0.32 -9.03 24.56
N ILE A 126 0.19 -9.86 23.51
CA ILE A 126 0.05 -9.37 22.12
C ILE A 126 -1.26 -8.63 21.93
N THR A 127 -2.35 -9.13 22.54
CA THR A 127 -3.66 -8.44 22.50
C THR A 127 -3.58 -7.08 23.16
N ILE A 128 -2.91 -6.98 24.32
CA ILE A 128 -2.68 -5.72 25.03
C ILE A 128 -1.85 -4.79 24.14
N SER A 129 -0.71 -5.24 23.60
CA SER A 129 0.14 -4.43 22.72
C SER A 129 -0.59 -3.88 21.50
N ILE A 130 -1.45 -4.68 20.86
CA ILE A 130 -2.25 -4.23 19.70
C ILE A 130 -3.28 -3.16 20.12
N ARG A 131 -3.96 -3.33 21.26
CA ARG A 131 -4.89 -2.31 21.79
C ARG A 131 -4.17 -1.02 22.15
N THR A 132 -3.03 -1.12 22.83
CA THR A 132 -2.18 0.03 23.16
C THR A 132 -1.68 0.73 21.90
N CYS A 133 -1.33 -0.02 20.85
CA CYS A 133 -0.92 0.56 19.56
C CYS A 133 -2.06 1.32 18.88
N TRP A 134 -3.29 0.79 18.88
CA TRP A 134 -4.46 1.53 18.37
C TRP A 134 -4.71 2.84 19.12
N LEU A 135 -4.59 2.82 20.46
CA LEU A 135 -4.70 4.02 21.28
C LEU A 135 -3.58 5.03 20.95
N ALA A 136 -2.34 4.56 20.82
CA ALA A 136 -1.20 5.40 20.47
C ALA A 136 -1.35 6.04 19.08
N ILE A 137 -1.86 5.30 18.08
CA ILE A 137 -2.19 5.83 16.75
C ILE A 137 -3.18 6.98 16.87
N ALA A 138 -4.27 6.81 17.63
CA ALA A 138 -5.29 7.84 17.78
C ALA A 138 -4.76 9.09 18.50
N LEU A 139 -4.06 8.91 19.64
CA LEU A 139 -3.52 10.02 20.42
C LEU A 139 -2.45 10.81 19.67
N SER A 140 -1.52 10.10 19.01
CA SER A 140 -0.48 10.74 18.21
C SER A 140 -1.04 11.47 16.99
N TYR A 141 -2.09 10.94 16.35
CA TYR A 141 -2.77 11.63 15.25
C TYR A 141 -3.31 12.98 15.72
N VAL A 142 -4.06 12.98 16.82
CA VAL A 142 -4.63 14.20 17.40
C VAL A 142 -3.51 15.18 17.78
N ALA A 143 -2.44 14.71 18.42
CA ALA A 143 -1.31 15.57 18.78
C ALA A 143 -0.67 16.26 17.57
N VAL A 144 -0.48 15.53 16.46
CA VAL A 144 0.13 16.07 15.24
C VAL A 144 -0.82 17.02 14.50
N VAL A 145 -2.12 16.74 14.49
CA VAL A 145 -3.14 17.65 13.96
C VAL A 145 -3.17 18.94 14.76
N LEU A 146 -3.17 18.87 16.09
CA LEU A 146 -3.10 20.05 16.94
C LEU A 146 -1.80 20.84 16.71
N ALA A 147 -0.65 20.17 16.64
CA ALA A 147 0.61 20.83 16.30
C ALA A 147 0.55 21.51 14.92
N THR A 148 -0.18 20.94 13.96
CA THR A 148 -0.32 21.51 12.61
C THR A 148 -1.09 22.83 12.59
N PHE A 149 -2.15 22.96 13.40
CA PHE A 149 -3.04 24.13 13.37
C PHE A 149 -2.79 25.14 14.49
N LEU A 150 -2.10 24.75 15.57
CA LEU A 150 -1.93 25.58 16.77
C LEU A 150 -0.51 26.14 16.95
N GLU A 151 0.44 25.80 16.08
CA GLU A 151 1.84 26.25 16.19
C GLU A 151 2.01 27.77 16.01
N CYS A 152 1.20 28.40 15.15
CA CYS A 152 1.19 29.85 14.98
C CYS A 152 -0.03 30.50 15.66
N ARG A 153 0.22 31.45 16.58
CA ARG A 153 -0.82 32.20 17.31
C ARG A 153 -0.54 33.70 17.25
N PRO A 154 -1.46 34.53 16.70
CA PRO A 154 -2.77 34.18 16.11
C PRO A 154 -2.66 33.39 14.80
N PHE A 155 -3.74 32.68 14.42
CA PHE A 155 -3.75 31.76 13.26
C PHE A 155 -3.33 32.43 11.93
N ARG A 156 -3.58 33.74 11.79
CA ARG A 156 -3.16 34.52 10.62
C ARG A 156 -1.65 34.54 10.36
N LEU A 157 -0.84 34.24 11.37
CA LEU A 157 0.62 34.23 11.25
C LEU A 157 1.13 33.17 10.25
N TYR A 158 0.36 32.11 9.97
CA TYR A 158 0.76 31.09 8.99
C TYR A 158 1.00 31.64 7.58
N TRP A 159 0.38 32.76 7.23
CA TRP A 159 0.48 33.39 5.90
C TRP A 159 0.88 34.86 5.97
N GLN A 160 1.35 35.34 7.13
CA GLN A 160 1.79 36.72 7.30
C GLN A 160 3.24 36.85 6.82
N ILE A 161 3.54 37.91 6.06
CA ILE A 161 4.91 38.21 5.59
C ILE A 161 5.48 39.41 6.34
N LYS A 162 4.69 40.48 6.47
CA LYS A 162 5.05 41.69 7.22
C LYS A 162 3.91 42.06 8.18
N PRO A 163 4.20 42.40 9.45
CA PRO A 163 5.49 42.27 10.14
C PRO A 163 5.93 40.79 10.26
N ASP A 164 7.20 40.54 10.58
CA ASP A 164 7.77 39.18 10.65
C ASP A 164 6.96 38.29 11.64
N PRO A 165 6.37 37.16 11.18
CA PRO A 165 5.60 36.24 12.02
C PRO A 165 6.48 35.37 12.94
N GLY A 166 7.80 35.45 12.83
CA GLY A 166 8.76 34.69 13.61
C GLY A 166 8.88 33.23 13.17
N ARG A 167 9.41 32.38 14.06
CA ARG A 167 9.82 31.00 13.72
C ARG A 167 8.66 30.02 13.52
N CYS A 168 7.42 30.36 13.89
CA CYS A 168 6.29 29.42 13.83
C CYS A 168 5.97 28.99 12.38
N VAL A 169 6.22 29.86 11.40
CA VAL A 169 5.94 29.61 9.97
C VAL A 169 6.82 28.48 9.41
N ARG A 170 7.98 28.25 10.04
CA ARG A 170 8.87 27.12 9.73
C ARG A 170 8.27 25.76 10.09
N ALA A 171 7.22 25.71 10.91
CA ALA A 171 6.53 24.49 11.28
C ALA A 171 7.46 23.36 11.78
N TYR A 172 8.38 23.69 12.68
CA TYR A 172 9.33 22.71 13.22
C TYR A 172 8.70 21.86 14.32
N ILE A 173 7.80 22.43 15.13
CA ILE A 173 7.12 21.69 16.20
C ILE A 173 6.25 20.61 15.56
N GLN A 174 5.49 20.97 14.52
CA GLN A 174 4.71 20.02 13.73
C GLN A 174 5.57 18.89 13.16
N VAL A 175 6.71 19.22 12.51
CA VAL A 175 7.59 18.20 11.90
C VAL A 175 8.21 17.27 12.92
N LEU A 176 8.73 17.79 14.04
CA LEU A 176 9.27 16.93 15.09
C LEU A 176 8.18 16.04 15.71
N THR A 177 7.03 16.60 16.04
CA THR A 177 5.92 15.85 16.65
C THR A 177 5.49 14.70 15.74
N GLN A 178 5.35 14.97 14.44
CA GLN A 178 5.03 13.95 13.44
C GLN A 178 6.10 12.87 13.34
N ALA A 179 7.37 13.27 13.28
CA ALA A 179 8.47 12.33 13.10
C ALA A 179 8.69 11.44 14.33
N ILE A 180 8.66 12.03 15.54
CA ILE A 180 8.75 11.28 16.80
C ILE A 180 7.58 10.31 16.91
N SER A 181 6.36 10.76 16.61
CA SER A 181 5.17 9.90 16.62
C SER A 181 5.33 8.72 15.66
N ASN A 182 5.79 8.95 14.43
CA ASN A 182 6.03 7.88 13.47
C ASN A 182 7.09 6.88 13.96
N ILE A 183 8.23 7.35 14.48
CA ILE A 183 9.29 6.48 15.01
C ILE A 183 8.76 5.64 16.18
N VAL A 184 8.02 6.24 17.11
CA VAL A 184 7.43 5.51 18.24
C VAL A 184 6.45 4.45 17.75
N LEU A 185 5.57 4.78 16.80
CA LEU A 185 4.61 3.82 16.24
C LEU A 185 5.33 2.67 15.50
N ASP A 186 6.37 2.97 14.73
CA ASP A 186 7.19 1.96 14.05
C ASP A 186 7.87 1.02 15.06
N LEU A 187 8.43 1.56 16.16
CA LEU A 187 9.01 0.77 17.24
C LEU A 187 7.97 -0.12 17.94
N MET A 188 6.75 0.38 18.16
CA MET A 188 5.65 -0.42 18.71
C MET A 188 5.28 -1.58 17.78
N LEU A 189 5.21 -1.34 16.46
CA LEU A 189 4.94 -2.39 15.47
C LEU A 189 6.09 -3.41 15.39
N LEU A 190 7.34 -2.96 15.52
CA LEU A 190 8.51 -3.84 15.62
C LEU A 190 8.46 -4.69 16.89
N ALA A 191 8.07 -4.11 18.03
CA ALA A 191 7.89 -4.86 19.29
C ALA A 191 6.79 -5.94 19.16
N ILE A 192 5.69 -5.65 18.46
CA ILE A 192 4.63 -6.63 18.16
C ILE A 192 5.14 -7.75 17.24
N SER A 193 6.05 -7.45 16.31
CA SER A 193 6.59 -8.44 15.36
C SER A 193 7.80 -9.23 15.86
N SER A 194 8.50 -8.74 16.90
CA SER A 194 9.62 -9.41 17.57
C SER A 194 9.35 -10.84 18.08
N PRO A 195 8.23 -11.18 18.77
CA PRO A 195 8.01 -12.53 19.28
C PRO A 195 7.96 -13.61 18.19
N LEU A 196 7.70 -13.24 16.94
CA LEU A 196 7.70 -14.19 15.83
C LEU A 196 9.11 -14.68 15.54
N VAL A 197 10.12 -13.83 15.75
CA VAL A 197 11.53 -14.11 15.46
C VAL A 197 12.12 -15.06 16.51
N LEU A 198 11.66 -14.96 17.76
CA LEU A 198 12.24 -15.67 18.91
C LEU A 198 11.74 -17.12 19.07
N VAL A 199 10.75 -17.56 18.28
CA VAL A 199 10.28 -18.96 18.33
C VAL A 199 11.29 -19.87 17.62
N ARG A 200 11.97 -20.72 18.41
CA ARG A 200 13.16 -21.51 18.03
C ARG A 200 12.98 -22.50 16.87
N ASN A 201 11.76 -22.94 16.57
CA ASN A 201 11.46 -24.01 15.60
C ASN A 201 10.86 -23.55 14.25
N ARG A 202 11.29 -22.39 13.74
CA ARG A 202 10.83 -21.89 12.42
C ARG A 202 11.78 -22.30 11.29
N SER A 203 11.20 -22.63 10.13
CA SER A 203 11.95 -22.92 8.90
C SER A 203 12.79 -21.70 8.48
N LEU A 204 13.91 -21.92 7.78
CA LEU A 204 14.79 -20.81 7.32
C LEU A 204 14.00 -19.76 6.50
N SER A 205 13.00 -20.19 5.73
CA SER A 205 12.11 -19.30 4.97
C SER A 205 11.27 -18.37 5.86
N GLU A 206 10.80 -18.86 7.01
CA GLU A 206 10.03 -18.05 7.96
C GLU A 206 10.93 -17.05 8.71
N LYS A 207 12.15 -17.48 9.11
CA LYS A 207 13.14 -16.59 9.72
C LYS A 207 13.51 -15.43 8.79
N PHE A 208 13.74 -15.71 7.51
CA PHE A 208 14.02 -14.68 6.51
C PHE A 208 12.88 -13.67 6.34
N ARG A 209 11.62 -14.15 6.28
CA ARG A 209 10.44 -13.28 6.14
C ARG A 209 10.27 -12.34 7.34
N LEU A 210 10.59 -12.81 8.54
CA LEU A 210 10.52 -11.99 9.75
C LEU A 210 11.69 -11.00 9.84
N GLY A 211 12.90 -11.43 9.45
CA GLY A 211 14.05 -10.53 9.30
C GLY A 211 13.75 -9.41 8.31
N LEU A 212 13.11 -9.71 7.19
CA LEU A 212 12.69 -8.69 6.22
C LEU A 212 11.73 -7.66 6.83
N LEU A 213 10.73 -8.10 7.60
CA LEU A 213 9.80 -7.17 8.28
C LEU A 213 10.53 -6.24 9.27
N TYR A 214 11.51 -6.79 10.00
CA TYR A 214 12.34 -6.01 10.91
C TYR A 214 13.18 -4.96 10.15
N CYS A 215 13.83 -5.37 9.06
CA CYS A 215 14.58 -4.47 8.19
C CYS A 215 13.71 -3.36 7.59
N LEU A 216 12.47 -3.67 7.20
CA LEU A 216 11.54 -2.67 6.64
C LEU A 216 11.14 -1.63 7.69
N GLY A 217 10.90 -2.04 8.94
CA GLY A 217 10.61 -1.09 10.03
C GLY A 217 11.81 -0.22 10.37
N PHE A 218 13.01 -0.80 10.47
CA PHE A 218 14.24 -0.02 10.67
C PHE A 218 14.49 0.97 9.51
N PHE A 219 14.25 0.54 8.28
CA PHE A 219 14.36 1.39 7.09
C PHE A 219 13.43 2.60 7.16
N CYS A 220 12.16 2.45 7.60
CA CYS A 220 11.24 3.58 7.81
C CYS A 220 11.77 4.61 8.82
N ILE A 221 12.40 4.16 9.91
CA ILE A 221 13.00 5.03 10.93
C ILE A 221 14.16 5.83 10.32
N VAL A 222 15.03 5.17 9.55
CA VAL A 222 16.16 5.83 8.87
C VAL A 222 15.66 6.89 7.88
N VAL A 223 14.70 6.56 7.01
CA VAL A 223 14.13 7.51 6.04
C VAL A 223 13.50 8.71 6.75
N THR A 224 12.82 8.48 7.89
CA THR A 224 12.26 9.55 8.72
C THR A 224 13.35 10.47 9.27
N GLY A 225 14.46 9.92 9.77
CA GLY A 225 15.61 10.68 10.25
C GLY A 225 16.27 11.53 9.15
N VAL A 226 16.49 10.93 7.98
CA VAL A 226 17.04 11.63 6.80
C VAL A 226 16.13 12.79 6.39
N ARG A 227 14.82 12.56 6.33
CA ARG A 227 13.83 13.60 6.03
C ARG A 227 13.93 14.79 7.01
N ILE A 228 14.01 14.53 8.32
CA ILE A 228 14.16 15.61 9.31
C ILE A 228 15.45 16.37 9.06
N GLY A 229 16.58 15.67 8.86
CA GLY A 229 17.88 16.29 8.61
C GLY A 229 17.84 17.29 7.45
N TYR A 230 17.26 16.90 6.31
CA TYR A 230 17.11 17.79 5.16
C TYR A 230 16.14 18.96 5.39
N ILE A 231 15.03 18.74 6.11
CA ILE A 231 14.08 19.81 6.42
C ILE A 231 14.73 20.88 7.31
N PHE A 232 15.56 20.47 8.27
CA PHE A 232 16.28 21.40 9.14
C PHE A 232 17.42 22.12 8.41
N ALA A 233 18.20 21.38 7.61
CA ALA A 233 19.31 21.95 6.84
C ALA A 233 18.86 23.03 5.84
N GLU A 234 17.67 22.89 5.27
CA GLU A 234 17.11 23.80 4.27
C GLU A 234 16.04 24.74 4.85
N ALA A 235 16.08 25.04 6.15
CA ALA A 235 15.20 26.01 6.81
C ALA A 235 13.70 25.81 6.52
N SER A 236 13.24 24.55 6.43
CA SER A 236 11.87 24.19 6.08
C SER A 236 11.41 24.60 4.68
N TYR A 237 12.33 24.74 3.73
CA TYR A 237 12.00 25.08 2.34
C TYR A 237 10.97 24.11 1.74
N GLN A 238 9.91 24.65 1.16
CA GLN A 238 8.73 23.88 0.79
C GLN A 238 9.00 22.80 -0.29
N PRO A 239 9.78 23.03 -1.35
CA PRO A 239 10.16 21.98 -2.30
C PRO A 239 10.87 20.78 -1.67
N VAL A 240 11.81 21.04 -0.74
CA VAL A 240 12.54 19.99 0.00
C VAL A 240 11.56 19.19 0.86
N ARG A 241 10.67 19.87 1.58
CA ARG A 241 9.60 19.23 2.37
C ARG A 241 8.70 18.35 1.51
N SER A 242 8.22 18.87 0.38
CA SER A 242 7.32 18.18 -0.53
C SER A 242 7.97 16.96 -1.19
N PHE A 243 9.24 17.05 -1.57
CA PHE A 243 10.02 15.94 -2.14
C PHE A 243 10.20 14.79 -1.12
N TRP A 244 10.72 15.09 0.07
CA TRP A 244 10.95 14.07 1.09
C TRP A 244 9.64 13.48 1.63
N ALA A 245 8.56 14.27 1.69
CA ALA A 245 7.24 13.75 2.01
C ALA A 245 6.75 12.75 0.94
N SER A 246 7.02 13.00 -0.34
CA SER A 246 6.70 12.08 -1.43
C SER A 246 7.49 10.77 -1.37
N VAL A 247 8.79 10.84 -1.08
CA VAL A 247 9.62 9.65 -0.84
C VAL A 247 9.07 8.85 0.34
N GLN A 248 8.75 9.51 1.45
CA GLN A 248 8.17 8.85 2.63
C GLN A 248 6.82 8.19 2.32
N ILE A 249 5.95 8.83 1.52
CA ILE A 249 4.67 8.24 1.10
C ILE A 249 4.90 6.92 0.36
N LEU A 250 5.84 6.89 -0.59
CA LEU A 250 6.17 5.68 -1.32
C LEU A 250 6.70 4.59 -0.40
N VAL A 251 7.66 4.92 0.48
CA VAL A 251 8.25 3.98 1.43
C VAL A 251 7.18 3.42 2.38
N SER A 252 6.38 4.27 3.02
CA SER A 252 5.30 3.83 3.92
C SER A 252 4.25 2.98 3.20
N THR A 253 3.90 3.33 1.96
CA THR A 253 3.00 2.51 1.14
C THR A 253 3.60 1.15 0.86
N PHE A 254 4.86 1.09 0.45
CA PHE A 254 5.53 -0.17 0.17
C PHE A 254 5.56 -1.06 1.41
N VAL A 255 6.05 -0.55 2.54
CA VAL A 255 6.17 -1.33 3.79
C VAL A 255 4.83 -1.83 4.30
N ALA A 256 3.79 -1.00 4.30
CA ALA A 256 2.47 -1.39 4.83
C ALA A 256 1.76 -2.45 3.95
N ASN A 257 2.01 -2.45 2.64
CA ASN A 257 1.18 -3.21 1.68
C ASN A 257 1.89 -4.46 1.14
N VAL A 258 3.23 -4.49 1.08
CA VAL A 258 4.02 -5.65 0.62
C VAL A 258 3.67 -6.96 1.33
N PRO A 259 3.55 -7.02 2.68
CA PRO A 259 3.26 -8.28 3.37
C PRO A 259 1.90 -8.87 2.96
N THR A 260 0.89 -8.01 2.80
CA THR A 260 -0.46 -8.42 2.38
C THR A 260 -0.46 -8.91 0.93
N ILE A 261 0.18 -8.15 0.03
CA ILE A 261 0.27 -8.50 -1.40
C ILE A 261 1.00 -9.84 -1.56
N TYR A 262 2.15 -10.00 -0.91
CA TYR A 262 2.93 -11.24 -0.94
C TYR A 262 2.12 -12.44 -0.45
N GLY A 263 1.41 -12.28 0.68
CA GLY A 263 0.53 -13.31 1.22
C GLY A 263 -0.58 -13.72 0.24
N CYS A 264 -1.22 -12.74 -0.40
CA CYS A 264 -2.27 -13.00 -1.38
C CYS A 264 -1.75 -13.69 -2.64
N ILE A 265 -0.63 -13.23 -3.20
CA ILE A 265 -0.02 -13.83 -4.39
C ILE A 265 0.39 -15.29 -4.12
N LYS A 266 1.00 -15.58 -2.97
CA LYS A 266 1.41 -16.94 -2.61
C LYS A 266 0.20 -17.88 -2.56
N LEU A 267 -0.92 -17.44 -1.99
CA LEU A 267 -2.15 -18.22 -1.92
C LEU A 267 -2.78 -18.43 -3.30
N ILE A 268 -2.81 -17.40 -4.15
CA ILE A 268 -3.33 -17.52 -5.53
C ILE A 268 -2.49 -18.53 -6.33
N ARG A 269 -1.15 -18.47 -6.23
CA ARG A 269 -0.25 -19.43 -6.88
C ARG A 269 -0.49 -20.86 -6.39
N ARG A 270 -0.67 -21.06 -5.08
CA ARG A 270 -0.99 -22.36 -4.50
C ARG A 270 -2.33 -22.91 -5.03
N ARG A 271 -3.40 -22.10 -5.01
CA ARG A 271 -4.72 -22.51 -5.55
C ARG A 271 -4.65 -22.88 -7.03
N ARG A 272 -3.91 -22.11 -7.84
CA ARG A 272 -3.71 -22.44 -9.26
C ARG A 272 -2.97 -23.77 -9.44
N SER A 273 -1.90 -24.00 -8.68
CA SER A 273 -1.17 -25.27 -8.71
C SER A 273 -2.05 -26.46 -8.29
N GLU A 274 -2.85 -26.31 -7.23
CA GLU A 274 -3.81 -27.33 -6.79
C GLU A 274 -4.91 -27.59 -7.85
N GLN A 275 -5.40 -26.54 -8.52
CA GLN A 275 -6.36 -26.69 -9.63
C GLN A 275 -5.75 -27.40 -10.85
N THR A 276 -4.52 -27.06 -11.24
CA THR A 276 -3.81 -27.73 -12.35
C THR A 276 -3.54 -29.20 -12.01
N ALA A 277 -3.10 -29.50 -10.79
CA ALA A 277 -2.93 -30.87 -10.33
C ALA A 277 -4.26 -31.65 -10.39
N ARG A 278 -5.35 -31.09 -9.86
CA ARG A 278 -6.70 -31.71 -9.94
C ARG A 278 -7.18 -31.94 -11.37
N ARG A 279 -6.86 -31.05 -12.31
CA ARG A 279 -7.17 -31.23 -13.74
C ARG A 279 -6.36 -32.36 -14.37
N GLY A 280 -5.08 -32.49 -14.02
CA GLY A 280 -4.23 -33.59 -14.50
C GLY A 280 -4.58 -34.96 -13.89
N SER A 281 -5.08 -34.99 -12.65
CA SER A 281 -5.46 -36.23 -11.94
C SER A 281 -6.84 -36.79 -12.29
N ARG A 282 -7.61 -36.15 -13.20
CA ARG A 282 -8.90 -36.68 -13.70
C ARG A 282 -8.81 -36.99 -15.21
N PRO A 283 -8.00 -37.97 -15.63
CA PRO A 283 -7.96 -38.40 -17.02
C PRO A 283 -9.29 -39.02 -17.47
N GLU A 284 -10.04 -39.64 -16.55
CA GLU A 284 -11.34 -40.28 -16.80
C GLU A 284 -12.35 -39.36 -17.48
N ILE A 285 -12.42 -38.08 -17.06
CA ILE A 285 -13.39 -37.11 -17.60
C ILE A 285 -13.00 -36.71 -19.02
N TRP A 286 -11.71 -36.55 -19.29
CA TRP A 286 -11.22 -36.26 -20.65
C TRP A 286 -11.41 -37.47 -21.57
N LEU A 287 -11.14 -38.68 -21.08
CA LEU A 287 -11.38 -39.93 -21.80
C LEU A 287 -12.87 -40.15 -22.07
N GLN A 288 -13.76 -39.85 -21.11
CA GLN A 288 -15.21 -39.92 -21.32
C GLN A 288 -15.70 -38.88 -22.34
N VAL A 289 -15.18 -37.65 -22.30
CA VAL A 289 -15.49 -36.63 -23.31
C VAL A 289 -15.01 -37.08 -24.69
N GLN A 290 -13.83 -37.68 -24.78
CA GLN A 290 -13.26 -38.17 -26.04
C GLN A 290 -14.03 -39.39 -26.58
N ALA A 291 -14.35 -40.37 -25.74
CA ALA A 291 -15.19 -41.53 -26.07
C ALA A 291 -16.62 -41.11 -26.46
N SER A 292 -17.20 -40.12 -25.78
CA SER A 292 -18.51 -39.56 -26.15
C SER A 292 -18.48 -38.85 -27.51
N ASN A 293 -17.39 -38.12 -27.83
CA ASN A 293 -17.20 -37.53 -29.15
C ASN A 293 -17.03 -38.59 -30.25
N GLU A 294 -16.28 -39.66 -30.01
CA GLU A 294 -16.15 -40.77 -30.97
C GLU A 294 -17.49 -41.50 -31.21
N SER A 295 -18.29 -41.69 -30.16
CA SER A 295 -19.64 -42.28 -30.28
C SER A 295 -20.63 -41.41 -31.06
N ASN A 296 -20.47 -40.08 -31.01
CA ASN A 296 -21.26 -39.15 -31.82
C ASN A 296 -20.77 -39.03 -33.27
N THR A 297 -19.53 -39.45 -33.56
CA THR A 297 -18.99 -39.43 -34.93
C THR A 297 -19.27 -40.74 -35.67
N SER A 298 -19.51 -41.84 -34.95
CA SER A 298 -19.80 -43.16 -35.51
C SER A 298 -21.28 -43.42 -35.81
N SER A 299 -22.18 -42.48 -35.50
CA SER A 299 -23.61 -42.53 -35.86
C SER A 299 -23.93 -41.90 -37.23
N VAL A 300 -22.92 -41.49 -38.01
CA VAL A 300 -23.09 -41.01 -39.40
C VAL A 300 -22.31 -41.91 -40.36
N VAL A 301 -22.73 -43.17 -40.50
CA VAL A 301 -22.43 -43.98 -41.68
C VAL A 301 -23.77 -44.44 -42.26
N PRO A 302 -24.16 -44.02 -43.47
CA PRO A 302 -25.36 -44.53 -44.11
C PRO A 302 -25.08 -45.97 -44.57
N LEU A 303 -25.79 -46.93 -43.98
CA LEU A 303 -25.81 -48.32 -44.40
C LEU A 303 -26.51 -48.43 -45.77
N PHE A 304 -25.71 -48.68 -46.82
CA PHE A 304 -26.22 -49.04 -48.14
C PHE A 304 -26.66 -50.51 -48.10
N ASN A 305 -27.95 -50.74 -48.34
CA ASN A 305 -28.60 -52.04 -48.34
C ASN A 305 -28.27 -52.81 -49.63
N ARG A 306 -27.76 -54.05 -49.55
CA ARG A 306 -27.80 -54.99 -50.68
C ARG A 306 -27.99 -56.44 -50.21
N ARG A 307 -29.17 -56.96 -50.53
CA ARG A 307 -29.66 -58.34 -50.39
C ARG A 307 -28.68 -59.38 -50.93
N SER A 308 -28.61 -60.52 -50.28
CA SER A 308 -28.27 -61.81 -50.91
C SER A 308 -29.47 -62.75 -50.76
N ASP A 309 -30.06 -63.14 -51.90
CA ASP A 309 -31.05 -64.22 -51.97
C ASP A 309 -30.35 -65.51 -52.41
N GLY A 310 -30.90 -66.64 -51.96
CA GLY A 310 -30.17 -67.89 -51.72
C GLY A 310 -29.72 -68.69 -52.95
N SER A 311 -28.81 -69.63 -52.69
CA SER A 311 -28.80 -70.94 -53.34
C SER A 311 -27.80 -71.88 -52.66
N PHE A 312 -28.17 -73.17 -52.63
CA PHE A 312 -27.32 -74.36 -52.50
C PHE A 312 -26.84 -74.83 -51.11
N GLU A 313 -27.60 -75.84 -50.65
CA GLU A 313 -27.14 -77.21 -50.40
C GLU A 313 -26.42 -77.61 -49.09
N LYS A 314 -27.04 -78.66 -48.50
CA LYS A 314 -26.46 -79.83 -47.80
C LYS A 314 -25.89 -79.55 -46.41
N GLY A 315 -26.48 -80.10 -45.34
CA GLY A 315 -26.38 -81.53 -45.00
C GLY A 315 -25.01 -81.73 -44.34
N TRP A 316 -24.91 -81.96 -43.03
CA TRP A 316 -24.78 -83.27 -42.38
C TRP A 316 -24.93 -83.02 -40.85
N LEU A 317 -25.97 -83.55 -40.21
CA LEU A 317 -25.92 -84.69 -39.27
C LEU A 317 -24.75 -84.60 -38.26
N ARG A 318 -25.06 -84.29 -36.99
CA ARG A 318 -25.19 -85.23 -35.85
C ARG A 318 -23.84 -85.79 -35.39
N PHE A 319 -23.76 -86.09 -34.08
CA PHE A 319 -22.73 -86.87 -33.37
C PHE A 319 -21.48 -86.04 -32.94
N ILE A 320 -20.93 -86.08 -31.71
CA ILE A 320 -21.05 -86.95 -30.51
C ILE A 320 -20.60 -86.15 -29.28
N SER A 321 -21.02 -86.62 -28.10
CA SER A 321 -20.26 -86.56 -26.85
C SER A 321 -18.79 -86.95 -26.95
#